data_AF-V4SPW0-F1
#
_entry.id   AF-V4SPW0-F1
#
_cell.length_a   1.000
_cell.length_b   1.000
_cell.length_c   1.000
_cell.angle_alpha   90.00
_cell.angle_beta   90.00
_cell.angle_gamma   90.00
#
_symmetry.space_group_name_H-M   'P 1'
#
loop_
_entity.id
_entity.type
_entity.pdbx_description
1 polymer ?
#
loop_
_entity_poly.entity_id
_entity_poly.type
_entity_poly.pdbx_seq_one_letter_code
_entity_poly.pdbx_strand_id
1 'polypeptide(L)'
;MNLSNAPFQKMLFQWTWKELNEDEFVPWVTVNGEPLGHDLLNFVKYVCKAYKGSYVPEACKPLPPAARANNADKDEKVNLSVYYESLSDTGAEFITHDLGKVFEKGLTSIVNLRLIPWGKAQIVEPNETIVCEHGEDECYFNVIHACAIKAWPEQLLHFTFIKCLEETSWGPTLDKEKVWRTCCQNLKLSPNLIKDCYDNGTGRWDYGNFVKYVCEAYSGSHVPEACKEMPKSAKTSAAEKETAILLKQMRPKWNIGW
;
A
#
# COMPACT_ATOMS: atom_id res chain seq x y z
N MET A 1 -1.94 16.54 -14.33
CA MET A 1 -2.10 17.98 -14.60
C MET A 1 -2.39 18.69 -13.27
N ASN A 2 -1.58 19.70 -12.96
CA ASN A 2 -1.50 20.56 -11.76
C ASN A 2 -1.37 19.89 -10.38
N LEU A 3 -0.13 19.53 -10.03
CA LEU A 3 0.35 19.27 -8.67
C LEU A 3 0.80 20.59 -8.00
N SER A 4 -0.05 21.62 -7.96
CA SER A 4 0.28 22.96 -7.43
C SER A 4 0.58 23.02 -5.92
N ASN A 5 0.77 21.88 -5.26
CA ASN A 5 1.01 21.73 -3.82
C ASN A 5 2.36 21.07 -3.51
N ALA A 6 3.29 21.02 -4.46
CA ALA A 6 4.62 20.44 -4.26
C ALA A 6 5.45 21.08 -3.11
N PRO A 7 5.31 22.39 -2.76
CA PRO A 7 5.95 22.96 -1.58
C PRO A 7 5.47 22.34 -0.25
N PHE A 8 4.22 21.85 -0.22
CA PHE A 8 3.60 21.27 0.98
C PHE A 8 4.10 19.83 1.22
N GLN A 9 4.43 19.08 0.17
CA GLN A 9 4.94 17.70 0.31
C GLN A 9 6.36 17.67 0.91
N LYS A 10 7.18 18.68 0.59
CA LYS A 10 8.51 18.90 1.19
C LYS A 10 8.41 19.18 2.69
N MET A 11 7.40 19.95 3.11
CA MET A 11 7.16 20.29 4.51
C MET A 11 6.59 19.11 5.30
N LEU A 12 5.76 18.24 4.69
CA LEU A 12 5.32 16.99 5.33
C LEU A 12 6.50 16.08 5.60
N PHE A 13 7.32 15.81 4.58
CA PHE A 13 8.41 14.86 4.71
C PHE A 13 9.41 15.30 5.79
N GLN A 14 9.78 16.57 5.85
CA GLN A 14 10.71 17.06 6.88
C GLN A 14 10.07 17.23 8.28
N TRP A 15 8.74 17.29 8.39
CA TRP A 15 8.04 17.62 9.65
C TRP A 15 7.35 16.41 10.31
N THR A 16 6.67 15.53 9.56
CA THR A 16 6.26 14.21 10.10
C THR A 16 7.47 13.46 10.63
N TRP A 17 8.60 13.56 9.92
CA TRP A 17 9.87 12.90 10.25
C TRP A 17 10.57 13.46 11.50
N LYS A 18 10.48 14.78 11.73
CA LYS A 18 11.19 15.45 12.83
C LYS A 18 10.39 15.51 14.14
N GLU A 19 9.06 15.47 14.07
CA GLU A 19 8.16 15.49 15.26
C GLU A 19 7.78 14.07 15.74
N LEU A 20 7.89 13.03 14.90
CA LEU A 20 7.58 11.65 15.32
C LEU A 20 8.67 11.00 16.16
N ASN A 21 9.92 11.50 16.15
CA ASN A 21 11.04 10.92 16.92
C ASN A 21 11.17 9.39 16.72
N GLU A 22 10.75 8.90 15.54
CA GLU A 22 10.69 7.50 15.11
C GLU A 22 11.45 7.35 13.78
N ASP A 23 12.72 7.71 13.78
CA ASP A 23 13.62 7.65 12.62
C ASP A 23 13.83 6.23 12.01
N GLU A 24 13.12 5.18 12.42
CA GLU A 24 13.70 3.84 12.26
C GLU A 24 12.89 2.77 11.50
N PHE A 25 11.56 2.84 11.32
CA PHE A 25 10.84 1.66 10.84
C PHE A 25 9.91 1.86 9.63
N VAL A 26 10.42 1.48 8.46
CA VAL A 26 9.61 0.84 7.41
C VAL A 26 9.68 -0.69 7.61
N PRO A 27 8.58 -1.44 7.40
CA PRO A 27 7.29 -0.97 6.91
C PRO A 27 6.42 -0.35 8.01
N TRP A 28 5.58 0.61 7.62
CA TRP A 28 4.54 1.16 8.47
C TRP A 28 3.21 0.42 8.24
N VAL A 29 2.59 -0.06 9.31
CA VAL A 29 1.36 -0.85 9.25
C VAL A 29 0.24 -0.11 9.97
N THR A 30 -0.93 -0.07 9.36
CA THR A 30 -2.13 0.56 9.92
C THR A 30 -3.34 -0.38 9.88
N VAL A 31 -4.20 -0.29 10.89
CA VAL A 31 -5.46 -1.03 10.99
C VAL A 31 -6.61 -0.02 11.11
N ASN A 32 -7.45 0.07 10.09
CA ASN A 32 -8.47 1.11 9.92
C ASN A 32 -7.89 2.54 10.03
N GLY A 33 -6.70 2.74 9.48
CA GLY A 33 -5.96 4.01 9.57
C GLY A 33 -5.09 4.11 10.82
N GLU A 34 -5.42 3.42 11.91
CA GLU A 34 -4.65 3.54 13.15
C GLU A 34 -3.27 2.87 13.02
N PRO A 35 -2.16 3.59 13.28
CA PRO A 35 -0.81 3.05 13.16
C PRO A 35 -0.48 2.04 14.27
N LEU A 36 0.25 0.98 13.92
CA LEU A 36 0.70 -0.03 14.87
C LEU A 36 2.08 0.27 15.48
N GLY A 37 2.91 1.08 14.80
CA GLY A 37 4.28 1.38 15.21
C GLY A 37 5.09 0.10 15.45
N HIS A 38 5.80 0.04 16.59
CA HIS A 38 6.60 -1.12 16.98
C HIS A 38 5.79 -2.42 17.21
N ASP A 39 4.45 -2.37 17.33
CA ASP A 39 3.62 -3.57 17.51
C ASP A 39 3.12 -4.19 16.19
N LEU A 40 3.75 -3.83 15.06
CA LEU A 40 3.35 -4.28 13.71
C LEU A 40 3.29 -5.80 13.57
N LEU A 41 4.18 -6.55 14.24
CA LEU A 41 4.20 -8.03 14.20
C LEU A 41 2.92 -8.65 14.81
N ASN A 42 2.21 -7.89 15.64
CA ASN A 42 0.93 -8.29 16.24
C ASN A 42 -0.28 -7.84 15.43
N PHE A 43 -0.14 -7.40 14.17
CA PHE A 43 -1.26 -6.88 13.36
C PHE A 43 -2.49 -7.79 13.33
N VAL A 44 -2.32 -9.12 13.37
CA VAL A 44 -3.44 -10.08 13.43
C VAL A 44 -4.33 -9.82 14.65
N LYS A 45 -3.74 -9.57 15.83
CA LYS A 45 -4.47 -9.23 17.05
C LYS A 45 -5.28 -7.95 16.87
N TYR A 46 -4.71 -6.94 16.24
CA TYR A 46 -5.38 -5.66 15.97
C TYR A 46 -6.52 -5.82 14.96
N VAL A 47 -6.30 -6.56 13.87
CA VAL A 47 -7.33 -6.89 12.88
C VAL A 47 -8.50 -7.62 13.55
N CYS A 48 -8.23 -8.65 14.35
CA CYS A 48 -9.27 -9.42 15.04
C CYS A 48 -10.05 -8.60 16.08
N LYS A 49 -9.42 -7.61 16.73
CA LYS A 49 -10.08 -6.67 17.66
C LYS A 49 -10.90 -5.63 16.91
N ALA A 50 -10.44 -5.19 15.75
CA ALA A 50 -11.11 -4.18 14.94
C ALA A 50 -12.32 -4.72 14.17
N TYR A 51 -12.31 -6.01 13.81
CA TYR A 51 -13.39 -6.65 13.08
C TYR A 51 -14.65 -6.84 13.95
N LYS A 52 -15.79 -6.40 13.42
CA LYS A 52 -17.09 -6.40 14.13
C LYS A 52 -18.13 -7.36 13.54
N GLY A 53 -17.75 -8.08 12.48
CA GLY A 53 -18.64 -9.04 11.82
C GLY A 53 -18.78 -10.35 12.59
N SER A 54 -19.72 -11.18 12.15
CA SER A 54 -20.11 -12.41 12.85
C SER A 54 -19.17 -13.60 12.60
N TYR A 55 -18.47 -13.60 11.46
CA TYR A 55 -17.53 -14.65 11.09
C TYR A 55 -16.23 -14.54 11.90
N VAL A 56 -15.77 -15.62 12.52
CA VAL A 56 -14.49 -15.62 13.25
C VAL A 56 -13.45 -16.43 12.47
N PRO A 57 -12.46 -15.79 11.82
CA PRO A 57 -11.35 -16.49 11.18
C PRO A 57 -10.56 -17.35 12.16
N GLU A 58 -9.93 -18.42 11.65
CA GLU A 58 -9.05 -19.29 12.43
C GLU A 58 -7.96 -18.50 13.17
N ALA A 59 -7.38 -17.50 12.50
CA ALA A 59 -6.35 -16.63 13.10
C ALA A 59 -6.84 -15.85 14.34
N CYS A 60 -8.15 -15.61 14.45
CA CYS A 60 -8.75 -14.85 15.56
C CYS A 60 -9.23 -15.73 16.72
N LYS A 61 -9.27 -17.06 16.54
CA LYS A 61 -9.78 -18.00 17.55
C LYS A 61 -9.01 -17.99 18.88
N PRO A 62 -7.66 -17.88 18.91
CA PRO A 62 -6.90 -17.84 20.16
C PRO A 62 -7.16 -16.63 21.07
N LEU A 63 -7.81 -15.57 20.55
CA LEU A 63 -8.07 -14.34 21.31
C LEU A 63 -9.33 -14.48 22.18
N PRO A 64 -9.32 -13.92 23.41
CA PRO A 64 -10.43 -14.06 24.35
C PRO A 64 -11.73 -13.40 23.82
N PRO A 65 -12.92 -13.92 24.19
CA PRO A 65 -14.21 -13.46 23.65
C PRO A 65 -14.61 -12.00 23.96
N ALA A 66 -13.89 -11.28 24.81
CA ALA A 66 -14.23 -9.92 25.23
C ALA A 66 -13.79 -8.81 24.25
N ALA A 67 -13.05 -9.14 23.18
CA ALA A 67 -12.64 -8.18 22.15
C ALA A 67 -13.55 -8.19 20.90
N ARG A 68 -14.53 -9.08 20.84
CA ARG A 68 -15.39 -9.29 19.65
C ARG A 68 -16.66 -8.46 19.81
N ALA A 69 -16.67 -7.26 19.24
CA ALA A 69 -17.86 -6.42 19.23
C ALA A 69 -18.93 -7.09 18.35
N ASN A 70 -19.95 -7.68 18.98
CA ASN A 70 -21.11 -8.23 18.30
C ASN A 70 -21.98 -7.07 17.79
N ASN A 71 -21.70 -6.59 16.59
CA ASN A 71 -22.64 -5.72 15.89
C ASN A 71 -22.89 -6.30 14.49
N ALA A 72 -23.81 -7.26 14.46
CA ALA A 72 -24.17 -8.11 13.31
C ALA A 72 -24.79 -7.34 12.11
N ASP A 73 -24.75 -6.01 12.13
CA ASP A 73 -25.43 -5.16 11.15
C ASP A 73 -24.47 -4.63 10.06
N LYS A 74 -23.15 -4.84 10.21
CA LYS A 74 -22.17 -4.54 9.15
C LYS A 74 -21.01 -5.53 9.18
N ASP A 75 -20.99 -6.45 8.21
CA ASP A 75 -19.80 -7.23 7.84
C ASP A 75 -18.79 -6.35 7.08
N GLU A 76 -18.39 -5.24 7.70
CA GLU A 76 -17.38 -4.34 7.14
C GLU A 76 -16.00 -4.94 7.37
N LYS A 77 -15.24 -5.11 6.27
CA LYS A 77 -13.86 -5.58 6.33
C LYS A 77 -12.98 -4.54 7.01
N VAL A 78 -11.99 -5.02 7.74
CA VAL A 78 -10.93 -4.20 8.34
C VAL A 78 -9.95 -3.79 7.25
N ASN A 79 -9.65 -2.50 7.13
CA ASN A 79 -8.61 -2.01 6.24
C ASN A 79 -7.24 -2.23 6.89
N LEU A 80 -6.40 -3.07 6.30
CA LEU A 80 -5.00 -3.28 6.71
C LEU A 80 -4.13 -2.63 5.63
N SER A 81 -3.45 -1.52 5.95
CA SER A 81 -2.56 -0.87 4.98
C SER A 81 -1.10 -1.01 5.41
N VAL A 82 -0.24 -1.38 4.46
CA VAL A 82 1.20 -1.55 4.65
C VAL A 82 1.92 -0.59 3.71
N TYR A 83 2.63 0.37 4.29
CA TYR A 83 3.48 1.32 3.60
C TYR A 83 4.92 0.84 3.74
N TYR A 84 5.59 0.58 2.62
CA TYR A 84 6.90 -0.05 2.62
C TYR A 84 7.73 0.47 1.44
N GLU A 85 9.02 0.18 1.45
CA GLU A 85 9.91 0.38 0.32
C GLU A 85 10.54 -0.94 -0.07
N SER A 86 10.75 -1.14 -1.37
CA SER A 86 11.53 -2.25 -1.88
C SER A 86 13.00 -2.12 -1.50
N LEU A 87 13.76 -3.23 -1.50
CA LEU A 87 15.18 -3.25 -1.12
C LEU A 87 15.45 -2.81 0.33
N SER A 88 14.44 -2.83 1.18
CA SER A 88 14.57 -2.68 2.63
C SER A 88 14.56 -4.05 3.31
N ASP A 89 15.58 -4.34 4.12
CA ASP A 89 15.71 -5.64 4.81
C ASP A 89 14.47 -5.92 5.68
N THR A 90 14.06 -4.93 6.47
CA THR A 90 12.90 -5.01 7.37
C THR A 90 11.57 -5.06 6.61
N GLY A 91 11.46 -4.30 5.51
CA GLY A 91 10.31 -4.35 4.60
C GLY A 91 10.10 -5.73 3.99
N ALA A 92 11.17 -6.30 3.43
CA ALA A 92 11.17 -7.62 2.84
C ALA A 92 10.88 -8.71 3.88
N GLU A 93 11.50 -8.66 5.06
CA GLU A 93 11.25 -9.65 6.12
C GLU A 93 9.77 -9.69 6.51
N PHE A 94 9.18 -8.52 6.77
CA PHE A 94 7.76 -8.44 7.13
C PHE A 94 6.85 -8.94 6.01
N ILE A 95 7.09 -8.55 4.76
CA ILE A 95 6.25 -8.98 3.62
C ILE A 95 6.34 -10.49 3.40
N THR A 96 7.54 -11.04 3.46
CA THR A 96 7.82 -12.44 3.10
C THR A 96 7.41 -13.42 4.20
N HIS A 97 7.58 -13.05 5.48
CA HIS A 97 7.36 -13.93 6.64
C HIS A 97 6.09 -13.63 7.45
N ASP A 98 5.69 -12.37 7.59
CA ASP A 98 4.59 -11.99 8.49
C ASP A 98 3.30 -11.66 7.75
N LEU A 99 3.36 -10.84 6.71
CA LEU A 99 2.17 -10.36 6.01
C LEU A 99 1.43 -11.50 5.29
N GLY A 100 2.16 -12.55 4.89
CA GLY A 100 1.61 -13.79 4.34
C GLY A 100 0.51 -14.41 5.22
N LYS A 101 0.54 -14.18 6.55
CA LYS A 101 -0.50 -14.63 7.49
C LYS A 101 -1.90 -14.13 7.13
N VAL A 102 -2.03 -13.03 6.37
CA VAL A 102 -3.32 -12.53 5.86
C VAL A 102 -3.98 -13.55 4.93
N PHE A 103 -3.17 -14.23 4.12
CA PHE A 103 -3.63 -15.23 3.15
C PHE A 103 -3.78 -16.61 3.76
N GLU A 104 -3.33 -16.77 5.00
CA GLU A 104 -3.45 -17.97 5.78
C GLU A 104 -4.60 -17.83 6.79
N LYS A 105 -5.14 -18.95 7.26
CA LYS A 105 -6.02 -19.00 8.45
C LYS A 105 -7.25 -18.06 8.41
N GLY A 106 -7.73 -17.74 7.21
CA GLY A 106 -9.05 -17.13 6.95
C GLY A 106 -9.13 -15.60 7.04
N LEU A 107 -8.02 -14.87 7.22
CA LEU A 107 -8.06 -13.41 7.37
C LEU A 107 -8.50 -12.66 6.10
N THR A 108 -8.28 -13.22 4.90
CA THR A 108 -8.73 -12.64 3.61
C THR A 108 -10.24 -12.34 3.55
N SER A 109 -11.04 -13.08 4.31
CA SER A 109 -12.48 -12.88 4.40
C SER A 109 -12.88 -11.61 5.15
N ILE A 110 -12.03 -11.12 6.05
CA ILE A 110 -12.30 -9.97 6.92
C ILE A 110 -11.37 -8.78 6.70
N VAL A 111 -10.33 -8.93 5.89
CA VAL A 111 -9.33 -7.88 5.60
C VAL A 111 -9.49 -7.35 4.18
N ASN A 112 -9.38 -6.03 4.06
CA ASN A 112 -9.02 -5.33 2.83
C ASN A 112 -7.55 -4.90 2.95
N LEU A 113 -6.64 -5.67 2.34
CA LEU A 113 -5.21 -5.43 2.32
C LEU A 113 -4.87 -4.39 1.27
N ARG A 114 -4.12 -3.38 1.69
CA ARG A 114 -3.60 -2.33 0.84
C ARG A 114 -2.08 -2.28 0.98
N LEU A 115 -1.39 -2.36 -0.14
CA LEU A 115 0.07 -2.26 -0.22
C LEU A 115 0.45 -0.92 -0.86
N ILE A 116 1.39 -0.19 -0.27
CA ILE A 116 1.83 1.12 -0.73
C ILE A 116 3.37 1.13 -0.80
N PRO A 117 3.97 0.81 -1.96
CA PRO A 117 5.41 0.65 -2.15
C PRO A 117 6.12 2.00 -2.40
N TRP A 118 6.10 2.89 -1.41
CA TRP A 118 6.82 4.18 -1.52
C TRP A 118 7.67 4.50 -0.29
N GLY A 119 7.35 3.92 0.87
CA GLY A 119 8.12 4.05 2.12
C GLY A 119 8.58 5.48 2.38
N LYS A 120 9.89 5.67 2.34
CA LYS A 120 10.58 6.94 2.62
C LYS A 120 10.94 7.75 1.38
N ALA A 121 10.49 7.36 0.19
CA ALA A 121 10.82 8.07 -1.03
C ALA A 121 10.35 9.54 -0.97
N GLN A 122 11.15 10.44 -1.55
CA GLN A 122 10.91 11.89 -1.58
C GLN A 122 10.71 12.42 -3.00
N ILE A 123 9.83 13.40 -3.16
CA ILE A 123 9.78 14.22 -4.39
C ILE A 123 10.66 15.45 -4.18
N VAL A 124 11.66 15.60 -5.02
CA VAL A 124 12.57 16.74 -5.02
C VAL A 124 12.19 17.72 -6.15
N GLU A 125 11.90 18.95 -5.75
CA GLU A 125 11.65 20.09 -6.64
C GLU A 125 12.96 20.64 -7.25
N PRO A 126 12.90 21.33 -8.40
CA PRO A 126 11.69 21.70 -9.18
C PRO A 126 11.25 20.63 -10.19
N ASN A 127 12.04 19.58 -10.39
CA ASN A 127 11.85 18.61 -11.48
C ASN A 127 10.96 17.42 -11.09
N GLU A 128 10.31 17.48 -9.93
CA GLU A 128 9.48 16.39 -9.38
C GLU A 128 10.21 15.04 -9.38
N THR A 129 11.52 15.05 -9.11
CA THR A 129 12.36 13.85 -9.15
C THR A 129 12.13 13.02 -7.91
N ILE A 130 11.84 11.73 -8.09
CA ILE A 130 11.68 10.80 -6.98
C ILE A 130 13.06 10.35 -6.52
N VAL A 131 13.34 10.50 -5.23
CA VAL A 131 14.59 10.08 -4.57
C VAL A 131 14.26 9.06 -3.49
N CYS A 132 14.89 7.90 -3.58
CA CYS A 132 14.68 6.78 -2.66
C CYS A 132 15.90 6.57 -1.76
N GLU A 133 15.72 5.97 -0.58
CA GLU A 133 16.79 5.79 0.43
C GLU A 133 17.89 4.85 -0.10
N HIS A 134 17.51 3.78 -0.79
CA HIS A 134 18.39 2.79 -1.39
C HIS A 134 18.67 3.05 -2.88
N GLY A 135 18.46 4.28 -3.36
CA GLY A 135 18.82 4.73 -4.71
C GLY A 135 17.82 4.36 -5.80
N GLU A 136 18.25 4.46 -7.07
CA GLU A 136 17.37 4.35 -8.23
C GLU A 136 16.72 2.97 -8.39
N ASP A 137 17.41 1.90 -7.96
CA ASP A 137 16.87 0.54 -8.02
C ASP A 137 15.66 0.34 -7.10
N GLU A 138 15.66 0.96 -5.91
CA GLU A 138 14.48 0.98 -5.04
C GLU A 138 13.35 1.75 -5.72
N CYS A 139 13.61 2.94 -6.25
CA CYS A 139 12.60 3.72 -6.96
C CYS A 139 12.00 2.93 -8.13
N TYR A 140 12.83 2.19 -8.86
CA TYR A 140 12.41 1.30 -9.94
C TYR A 140 11.46 0.21 -9.42
N PHE A 141 11.87 -0.55 -8.41
CA PHE A 141 11.06 -1.64 -7.88
C PHE A 141 9.79 -1.17 -7.16
N ASN A 142 9.82 -0.03 -6.48
CA ASN A 142 8.64 0.64 -5.95
C ASN A 142 7.58 0.88 -7.05
N VAL A 143 8.00 1.37 -8.23
CA VAL A 143 7.09 1.52 -9.39
C VAL A 143 6.61 0.16 -9.91
N ILE A 144 7.49 -0.84 -10.00
CA ILE A 144 7.11 -2.20 -10.44
C ILE A 144 6.06 -2.81 -9.50
N HIS A 145 6.20 -2.65 -8.19
CA HIS A 145 5.21 -3.08 -7.20
C HIS A 145 3.88 -2.34 -7.36
N ALA A 146 3.92 -1.01 -7.53
CA ALA A 146 2.73 -0.21 -7.77
C ALA A 146 2.01 -0.66 -9.06
N CYS A 147 2.78 -0.96 -10.11
CA CYS A 147 2.25 -1.50 -11.36
C CYS A 147 1.65 -2.89 -11.21
N ALA A 148 2.24 -3.78 -10.41
CA ALA A 148 1.68 -5.09 -10.11
C ALA A 148 0.33 -4.98 -9.39
N ILE A 149 0.22 -4.10 -8.39
CA ILE A 149 -1.03 -3.83 -7.66
C ILE A 149 -2.12 -3.34 -8.62
N LYS A 150 -1.76 -2.43 -9.53
CA LYS A 150 -2.67 -1.90 -10.55
C LYS A 150 -3.09 -2.96 -11.57
N ALA A 151 -2.14 -3.76 -12.05
CA ALA A 151 -2.37 -4.79 -13.05
C ALA A 151 -3.22 -5.95 -12.51
N TRP A 152 -3.06 -6.26 -11.22
CA TRP A 152 -3.69 -7.39 -10.55
C TRP A 152 -4.41 -6.95 -9.28
N PRO A 153 -5.64 -6.41 -9.39
CA PRO A 153 -6.41 -5.94 -8.24
C PRO A 153 -6.81 -7.04 -7.24
N GLU A 154 -6.67 -8.31 -7.62
CA GLU A 154 -6.85 -9.44 -6.71
C GLU A 154 -5.67 -9.49 -5.72
N GLN A 155 -5.99 -9.48 -4.42
CA GLN A 155 -5.02 -9.28 -3.33
C GLN A 155 -3.95 -10.36 -3.27
N LEU A 156 -4.35 -11.62 -3.42
CA LEU A 156 -3.41 -12.74 -3.37
C LEU A 156 -2.46 -12.69 -4.56
N LEU A 157 -2.95 -12.33 -5.74
CA LEU A 157 -2.17 -12.31 -6.97
C LEU A 157 -1.06 -11.27 -6.94
N HIS A 158 -1.37 -10.00 -6.63
CA HIS A 158 -0.31 -8.98 -6.54
C HIS A 158 0.61 -9.22 -5.35
N PHE A 159 0.08 -9.69 -4.21
CA PHE A 159 0.91 -10.02 -3.06
C PHE A 159 1.91 -11.11 -3.37
N THR A 160 1.49 -12.18 -4.06
CA THR A 160 2.38 -13.28 -4.44
C THR A 160 3.52 -12.80 -5.35
N PHE A 161 3.22 -11.89 -6.28
CA PHE A 161 4.25 -11.28 -7.11
C PHE A 161 5.22 -10.40 -6.31
N ILE A 162 4.70 -9.51 -5.45
CA ILE A 162 5.50 -8.63 -4.60
C ILE A 162 6.40 -9.47 -3.68
N LYS A 163 5.86 -10.51 -3.05
CA LYS A 163 6.61 -11.45 -2.23
C LYS A 163 7.77 -12.08 -3.00
N CYS A 164 7.53 -12.58 -4.22
CA CYS A 164 8.60 -13.13 -5.05
C CYS A 164 9.71 -12.12 -5.32
N LEU A 165 9.36 -10.86 -5.58
CA LEU A 165 10.32 -9.81 -5.91
C LEU A 165 11.12 -9.35 -4.67
N GLU A 166 10.47 -9.22 -3.52
CA GLU A 166 11.13 -8.97 -2.23
C GLU A 166 12.10 -10.11 -1.84
N GLU A 167 11.84 -11.36 -2.23
CA GLU A 167 12.75 -12.50 -1.98
C GLU A 167 13.97 -12.52 -2.92
N THR A 168 13.89 -11.91 -4.11
CA THR A 168 14.84 -12.14 -5.21
C THR A 168 15.58 -10.91 -5.71
N SER A 169 15.27 -9.72 -5.21
CA SER A 169 15.83 -8.45 -5.68
C SER A 169 17.20 -8.07 -5.07
N TRP A 170 17.74 -8.93 -4.20
CA TRP A 170 18.98 -8.72 -3.43
C TRP A 170 20.23 -9.09 -4.23
N GLY A 171 20.85 -8.10 -4.86
CA GLY A 171 22.16 -8.28 -5.50
C GLY A 171 22.62 -7.08 -6.32
N PRO A 172 23.89 -6.63 -6.15
CA PRO A 172 24.38 -5.38 -6.76
C PRO A 172 24.58 -5.48 -8.29
N THR A 173 24.65 -6.68 -8.84
CA THR A 173 24.88 -6.93 -10.28
C THR A 173 23.68 -7.56 -10.98
N LEU A 174 22.53 -7.61 -10.31
CA LEU A 174 21.31 -8.17 -10.88
C LEU A 174 20.77 -7.28 -12.00
N ASP A 175 20.41 -7.89 -13.11
CA ASP A 175 19.54 -7.28 -14.11
C ASP A 175 18.13 -7.16 -13.49
N LYS A 176 17.78 -5.95 -13.06
CA LYS A 176 16.53 -5.67 -12.35
C LYS A 176 15.31 -6.01 -13.19
N GLU A 177 15.38 -5.80 -14.50
CA GLU A 177 14.29 -6.15 -15.41
C GLU A 177 14.09 -7.67 -15.47
N LYS A 178 15.19 -8.41 -15.57
CA LYS A 178 15.15 -9.87 -15.57
C LYS A 178 14.56 -10.43 -14.27
N VAL A 179 14.90 -9.86 -13.11
CA VAL A 179 14.40 -10.34 -11.80
C VAL A 179 12.87 -10.33 -11.76
N TRP A 180 12.22 -9.19 -12.01
CA TRP A 180 10.76 -9.13 -11.92
C TRP A 180 10.08 -9.91 -13.05
N ARG A 181 10.69 -10.01 -14.23
CA ARG A 181 10.20 -10.87 -15.31
C ARG A 181 10.27 -12.35 -14.96
N THR A 182 11.30 -12.80 -14.24
CA THR A 182 11.38 -14.17 -13.72
C THR A 182 10.28 -14.45 -12.71
N CYS A 183 9.95 -13.50 -11.82
CA CYS A 183 8.77 -13.62 -10.96
C CYS A 183 7.47 -13.74 -11.77
N CYS A 184 7.29 -12.93 -12.83
CA CYS A 184 6.15 -13.09 -13.74
C CYS A 184 6.11 -14.49 -14.37
N GLN A 185 7.23 -15.00 -14.86
CA GLN A 185 7.33 -16.32 -15.50
C GLN A 185 6.95 -17.45 -14.54
N ASN A 186 7.54 -17.46 -13.34
CA ASN A 186 7.29 -18.47 -12.31
C ASN A 186 5.83 -18.51 -11.87
N LEU A 187 5.20 -17.33 -11.78
CA LEU A 187 3.81 -17.16 -11.37
C LEU A 187 2.82 -17.22 -12.54
N LYS A 188 3.29 -17.41 -13.78
CA LYS A 188 2.49 -17.40 -15.02
C LYS A 188 1.68 -16.10 -15.20
N LEU A 189 2.27 -14.98 -14.82
CA LEU A 189 1.71 -13.64 -14.95
C LEU A 189 2.22 -12.94 -16.21
N SER A 190 1.39 -12.08 -16.80
CA SER A 190 1.78 -11.32 -18.00
C SER A 190 2.71 -10.16 -17.64
N PRO A 191 3.98 -10.16 -18.08
CA PRO A 191 4.91 -9.07 -17.78
C PRO A 191 4.58 -7.77 -18.52
N ASN A 192 3.81 -7.84 -19.61
CA ASN A 192 3.46 -6.66 -20.40
C ASN A 192 2.57 -5.68 -19.62
N LEU A 193 1.72 -6.18 -18.72
CA LEU A 193 0.87 -5.31 -17.89
C LEU A 193 1.70 -4.41 -16.97
N ILE A 194 2.78 -4.95 -16.40
CA ILE A 194 3.73 -4.17 -15.60
C ILE A 194 4.53 -3.23 -16.50
N LYS A 195 5.06 -3.74 -17.62
CA LYS A 195 5.89 -2.95 -18.54
C LYS A 195 5.12 -1.73 -19.06
N ASP A 196 3.89 -1.93 -19.55
CA ASP A 196 3.07 -0.85 -20.08
C ASP A 196 2.77 0.19 -19.00
N CYS A 197 2.47 -0.24 -17.77
CA CYS A 197 2.24 0.64 -16.63
C CYS A 197 3.49 1.46 -16.23
N TYR A 198 4.67 0.85 -16.34
CA TYR A 198 5.94 1.53 -16.08
C TYR A 198 6.25 2.57 -17.16
N ASP A 199 6.18 2.15 -18.43
CA ASP A 199 6.51 2.97 -19.61
C ASP A 199 5.58 4.19 -19.74
N ASN A 200 4.28 4.02 -19.47
CA ASN A 200 3.31 5.11 -19.52
C ASN A 200 3.30 5.98 -18.25
N GLY A 201 4.13 5.66 -17.26
CA GLY A 201 4.29 6.40 -16.01
C GLY A 201 3.12 6.29 -15.04
N THR A 202 2.11 5.45 -15.33
CA THR A 202 0.93 5.34 -14.46
C THR A 202 1.21 4.67 -13.13
N GLY A 203 2.31 3.91 -13.02
CA GLY A 203 2.78 3.37 -11.74
C GLY A 203 3.15 4.43 -10.70
N ARG A 204 3.45 5.67 -11.13
CA ARG A 204 3.79 6.79 -10.23
C ARG A 204 2.58 7.59 -9.74
N TRP A 205 1.37 7.30 -10.21
CA TRP A 205 0.19 8.13 -9.91
C TRP A 205 -0.21 8.13 -8.44
N ASP A 206 -0.07 6.99 -7.75
CA ASP A 206 -0.41 6.90 -6.33
C ASP A 206 0.66 7.54 -5.42
N TYR A 207 1.84 7.84 -5.95
CA TYR A 207 2.89 8.53 -5.21
C TYR A 207 2.40 9.90 -4.72
N GLY A 208 1.74 10.68 -5.60
CA GLY A 208 1.21 12.00 -5.25
C GLY A 208 0.13 11.95 -4.17
N ASN A 209 -0.53 10.79 -4.00
CA ASN A 209 -1.54 10.56 -2.97
C ASN A 209 -0.97 9.95 -1.68
N PHE A 210 0.32 9.62 -1.61
CA PHE A 210 0.95 9.04 -0.43
C PHE A 210 0.72 9.90 0.82
N VAL A 211 0.97 11.20 0.69
CA VAL A 211 0.71 12.21 1.74
C VAL A 211 -0.74 12.16 2.23
N LYS A 212 -1.71 12.06 1.31
CA LYS A 212 -3.13 11.94 1.66
C LYS A 212 -3.38 10.69 2.50
N TYR A 213 -2.83 9.54 2.11
CA TYR A 213 -3.03 8.28 2.82
C TYR A 213 -2.40 8.29 4.21
N VAL A 214 -1.20 8.85 4.35
CA VAL A 214 -0.51 9.04 5.65
C VAL A 214 -1.34 9.94 6.57
N CYS A 215 -1.83 11.05 6.05
CA CYS A 215 -2.61 12.02 6.81
C CYS A 215 -3.99 11.53 7.22
N GLU A 216 -4.65 10.73 6.39
CA GLU A 216 -5.92 10.06 6.73
C GLU A 216 -5.72 9.00 7.83
N ALA A 217 -4.53 8.41 7.93
CA ALA A 217 -4.17 7.40 8.93
C ALA A 217 -3.66 8.01 10.26
N TYR A 218 -3.17 9.25 10.25
CA TYR A 218 -2.59 9.86 11.45
C TYR A 218 -3.65 10.13 12.53
N SER A 219 -3.53 9.47 13.68
CA SER A 219 -4.41 9.65 14.85
C SER A 219 -3.74 10.33 16.04
N GLY A 220 -2.49 10.78 15.89
CA GLY A 220 -1.78 11.49 16.95
C GLY A 220 -2.44 12.82 17.30
N SER A 221 -2.23 13.30 18.52
CA SER A 221 -2.81 14.56 18.99
C SER A 221 -2.23 15.80 18.28
N HIS A 222 -1.07 15.67 17.63
CA HIS A 222 -0.37 16.74 16.94
C HIS A 222 -0.38 16.56 15.42
N VAL A 223 -1.45 17.02 14.76
CA VAL A 223 -1.63 16.84 13.31
C VAL A 223 -0.43 17.38 12.51
N PRO A 224 0.22 16.57 11.64
CA PRO A 224 1.32 16.99 10.78
C PRO A 224 1.00 18.25 10.00
N GLU A 225 1.92 19.22 9.94
CA GLU A 225 1.65 20.50 9.30
C GLU A 225 1.16 20.32 7.86
N ALA A 226 1.78 19.44 7.09
CA ALA A 226 1.29 19.17 5.74
C ALA A 226 0.03 18.29 5.64
N CYS A 227 -0.44 17.69 6.75
CA CYS A 227 -1.80 17.17 6.85
C CYS A 227 -2.81 18.29 7.10
N LYS A 228 -2.43 19.35 7.84
CA LYS A 228 -3.26 20.56 8.05
C LYS A 228 -3.43 21.37 6.77
N GLU A 229 -2.41 21.32 5.94
CA GLU A 229 -2.24 22.05 4.70
C GLU A 229 -2.89 21.36 3.48
N MET A 230 -3.37 20.12 3.64
CA MET A 230 -4.16 19.47 2.59
C MET A 230 -5.45 20.27 2.30
N PRO A 231 -5.77 20.54 1.01
CA PRO A 231 -6.97 21.27 0.66
C PRO A 231 -8.22 20.54 1.20
N LYS A 232 -9.07 21.26 1.93
CA LYS A 232 -10.33 20.77 2.53
C LYS A 232 -11.31 20.11 1.53
N SER A 233 -11.02 20.16 0.23
CA SER A 233 -11.79 19.56 -0.87
C SER A 233 -11.52 18.07 -1.11
N ALA A 234 -10.71 17.39 -0.29
CA ALA A 234 -10.67 15.92 -0.26
C ALA A 234 -11.93 15.30 0.37
N LYS A 235 -12.88 16.12 0.85
CA LYS A 235 -14.28 15.71 1.02
C LYS A 235 -15.01 15.93 -0.30
N THR A 236 -14.99 14.90 -1.15
CA THR A 236 -15.77 14.78 -2.39
C THR A 236 -15.60 15.94 -3.37
N SER A 237 -14.54 15.94 -4.18
CA SER A 237 -14.51 16.77 -5.38
C SER A 237 -15.14 15.99 -6.56
N ALA A 238 -15.87 16.71 -7.41
CA ALA A 238 -16.55 16.16 -8.58
C ALA A 238 -15.60 15.41 -9.55
N ALA A 239 -14.29 15.65 -9.48
CA ALA A 239 -13.27 15.00 -10.30
C ALA A 239 -13.10 13.49 -10.01
N GLU A 240 -13.31 13.05 -8.76
CA GLU A 240 -13.28 11.61 -8.43
C GLU A 240 -14.57 10.91 -8.91
N LYS A 241 -15.71 11.60 -8.90
CA LYS A 241 -16.97 11.09 -9.48
C LYS A 241 -16.87 10.98 -11.00
N GLU A 242 -16.27 11.96 -11.67
CA GLU A 242 -16.05 11.92 -13.13
C GLU A 242 -15.09 10.79 -13.52
N THR A 243 -14.02 10.58 -12.75
CA THR A 243 -13.08 9.46 -12.95
C THR A 243 -13.74 8.09 -12.71
N ALA A 244 -14.58 7.97 -11.67
CA ALA A 244 -15.36 6.75 -11.42
C ALA A 244 -16.47 6.49 -12.46
N ILE A 245 -17.03 7.55 -13.06
CA ILE A 245 -17.99 7.47 -14.16
C ILE A 245 -17.29 7.05 -15.46
N LEU A 246 -16.11 7.61 -15.76
CA LEU A 246 -15.28 7.23 -16.91
C LEU A 246 -14.78 5.78 -16.78
N LEU A 247 -14.36 5.33 -15.60
CA LEU A 247 -13.98 3.93 -15.35
C LEU A 247 -15.16 2.95 -15.47
N LYS A 248 -16.39 3.37 -15.15
CA LYS A 248 -17.61 2.57 -15.41
C LYS A 248 -17.95 2.50 -16.90
N GLN A 249 -17.62 3.53 -17.68
CA GLN A 249 -17.82 3.58 -19.13
C GLN A 249 -16.75 2.81 -19.92
N MET A 250 -15.58 2.54 -19.31
CA MET A 250 -14.47 1.80 -19.93
C MET A 250 -14.50 0.28 -19.69
N ARG A 251 -15.56 -0.30 -19.10
CA ARG A 251 -15.73 -1.77 -19.10
C ARG A 251 -15.99 -2.26 -20.53
N PRO A 252 -15.20 -3.20 -21.09
CA PRO A 252 -15.59 -3.90 -22.30
C PRO A 252 -16.91 -4.64 -22.05
N LYS A 253 -17.92 -4.39 -22.90
CA LYS A 253 -19.12 -5.22 -22.97
C LYS A 253 -18.70 -6.62 -23.43
N TRP A 254 -18.44 -7.52 -22.49
CA TRP A 254 -18.45 -8.95 -22.79
C TRP A 254 -19.91 -9.35 -23.02
N ASN A 255 -20.31 -9.39 -24.29
CA ASN A 255 -21.52 -10.09 -24.71
C ASN A 255 -21.25 -11.59 -24.54
N ILE A 256 -21.77 -12.16 -23.46
CA ILE A 256 -21.92 -13.62 -23.36
C ILE A 256 -23.23 -13.93 -24.08
N GLY A 257 -23.11 -14.30 -25.35
CA GLY A 257 -24.16 -14.99 -26.09
C GLY A 257 -24.18 -16.45 -25.68
N TRP A 258 -25.39 -16.95 -25.46
CA TRP A 258 -25.80 -18.31 -25.12
C TRP A 258 -25.07 -19.42 -25.86
#